data_AF-A0A1E7RLM2-F1
#
_entry.id   AF-A0A1E7RLM2-F1
#
_cell.length_a   1.000
_cell.length_b   1.000
_cell.length_c   1.000
_cell.angle_alpha   90.00
_cell.angle_beta   90.00
_cell.angle_gamma   90.00
#
_symmetry.space_group_name_H-M   'P 1'
#
loop_
_entity.id
_entity.type
_entity.pdbx_description
1 polymer ?
#
loop_
_entity_poly.entity_id
_entity_poly.type
_entity_poly.pdbx_seq_one_letter_code
_entity_poly.pdbx_strand_id
1 'polypeptide(L)'
;MYPFLKHILAGATLMSAASTSVQAVDSAPEMQVMSFKVSIDGREVMAPVLGMPAAGRAEVSISDSESDRYTLGVNRMMPGHSEGNVPDRLHLMLWRGSSHSGQPLLDQAMDVTANGPSNKPRSVEVVNGQGGLREHVRIELVSVLTVRADSWPPR
;
A
#
# COMPACT_ATOMS: atom_id res chain seq x y z
N MET A 1 -74.61 43.47 24.34
CA MET A 1 -74.01 43.09 25.65
C MET A 1 -72.69 42.40 25.35
N TYR A 2 -71.55 43.08 25.56
CA TYR A 2 -70.22 42.47 25.45
C TYR A 2 -69.77 42.04 26.85
N PRO A 3 -69.04 40.92 26.94
CA PRO A 3 -67.75 40.96 27.63
C PRO A 3 -66.67 40.27 26.76
N PHE A 4 -65.55 40.95 26.46
CA PHE A 4 -64.29 40.95 27.22
C PHE A 4 -63.59 39.58 27.34
N LEU A 5 -62.58 39.35 26.48
CA LEU A 5 -61.29 38.69 26.78
C LEU A 5 -60.35 38.95 25.56
N LYS A 6 -59.35 39.82 25.51
CA LYS A 6 -58.09 40.03 26.28
C LYS A 6 -57.07 38.88 26.11
N HIS A 7 -55.92 39.22 25.50
CA HIS A 7 -54.58 38.54 25.56
C HIS A 7 -54.39 37.32 24.62
N ILE A 8 -53.27 37.06 23.95
CA ILE A 8 -51.88 37.54 24.02
C ILE A 8 -51.16 37.25 22.67
N LEU A 9 -50.15 38.09 22.43
CA LEU A 9 -49.13 38.07 21.39
C LEU A 9 -48.16 36.87 21.51
N ALA A 10 -47.47 36.59 20.41
CA ALA A 10 -46.15 35.96 20.33
C ALA A 10 -46.05 34.43 20.41
N GLY A 11 -45.28 33.90 19.45
CA GLY A 11 -44.75 32.55 19.51
C GLY A 11 -44.52 31.90 18.15
N ALA A 12 -44.03 32.64 17.14
CA ALA A 12 -43.47 32.00 15.95
C ALA A 12 -42.14 31.34 16.36
N THR A 13 -42.20 30.09 16.80
CA THR A 13 -41.02 29.29 17.06
C THR A 13 -40.38 28.97 15.72
N LEU A 14 -39.47 29.83 15.27
CA LEU A 14 -38.46 29.46 14.29
C LEU A 14 -37.61 28.38 14.94
N MET A 15 -37.96 27.11 14.71
CA MET A 15 -37.00 26.04 14.91
C MET A 15 -35.88 26.27 13.88
N SER A 16 -34.83 26.95 14.31
CA SER A 16 -33.53 26.86 13.69
C SER A 16 -33.15 25.39 13.67
N ALA A 17 -33.41 24.73 12.55
CA ALA A 17 -32.75 23.49 12.22
C ALA A 17 -31.26 23.84 12.17
N ALA A 18 -30.58 23.60 13.28
CA ALA A 18 -29.13 23.57 13.31
C ALA A 18 -28.74 22.54 12.26
N SER A 19 -28.30 23.03 11.10
CA SER A 19 -27.62 22.21 10.12
C SER A 19 -26.36 21.74 10.82
N THR A 20 -26.42 20.55 11.42
CA THR A 20 -25.22 19.84 11.82
C THR A 20 -24.50 19.58 10.51
N SER A 21 -23.53 20.44 10.19
CA SER A 21 -22.53 20.11 9.20
C SER A 21 -21.88 18.84 9.70
N VAL A 22 -22.28 17.70 9.13
CA VAL A 22 -21.45 16.52 9.13
C VAL A 22 -20.20 16.99 8.39
N GLN A 23 -19.17 17.37 9.15
CA GLN A 23 -17.82 17.46 8.60
C GLN A 23 -17.54 16.03 8.16
N ALA A 24 -17.82 15.74 6.88
CA ALA A 24 -17.16 14.66 6.19
C ALA A 24 -15.68 14.94 6.43
N VAL A 25 -15.07 14.15 7.32
CA VAL A 25 -13.63 14.17 7.48
C VAL A 25 -13.13 13.77 6.09
N ASP A 26 -12.64 14.76 5.36
CA ASP A 26 -11.97 14.59 4.08
C ASP A 26 -10.62 13.94 4.37
N SER A 27 -10.69 12.70 4.85
CA SER A 27 -9.54 11.84 5.04
C SER A 27 -9.13 11.42 3.63
N ALA A 28 -8.23 12.20 3.03
CA ALA A 28 -7.56 11.79 1.82
C ALA A 28 -7.07 10.33 1.99
N PRO A 29 -7.26 9.46 0.98
CA PRO A 29 -6.95 8.05 1.12
C PRO A 29 -5.49 7.87 1.52
N GLU A 30 -5.21 6.95 2.43
CA GLU A 30 -3.85 6.62 2.83
C GLU A 30 -3.18 5.74 1.76
N MET A 31 -1.91 6.01 1.52
CA MET A 31 -1.05 5.23 0.64
C MET A 31 0.12 4.66 1.44
N GLN A 32 0.44 3.39 1.20
CA GLN A 32 1.68 2.80 1.69
C GLN A 32 2.77 2.97 0.63
N VAL A 33 3.86 3.63 1.03
CA VAL A 33 5.07 3.77 0.26
C VAL A 33 6.07 2.73 0.76
N MET A 34 6.54 1.89 -0.14
CA MET A 34 7.47 0.81 0.15
C MET A 34 8.72 0.97 -0.68
N SER A 35 9.89 0.88 -0.04
CA SER A 35 11.18 0.86 -0.72
C SER A 35 11.75 -0.55 -0.69
N PHE A 36 12.18 -1.04 -1.84
CA PHE A 36 12.81 -2.34 -1.96
C PHE A 36 14.24 -2.21 -2.45
N LYS A 37 15.04 -3.23 -2.14
CA LYS A 37 16.32 -3.52 -2.78
C LYS A 37 16.27 -4.95 -3.30
N VAL A 38 16.58 -5.14 -4.57
CA VAL A 38 16.63 -6.46 -5.19
C VAL A 38 18.04 -6.73 -5.65
N SER A 39 18.57 -7.88 -5.26
CA SER A 39 19.90 -8.34 -5.61
C SER A 39 19.85 -9.71 -6.26
N ILE A 40 20.69 -9.92 -7.26
CA ILE A 40 20.93 -11.21 -7.92
C ILE A 40 22.43 -11.51 -7.83
N ASP A 41 22.78 -12.68 -7.32
CA ASP A 41 24.16 -13.12 -7.08
C ASP A 41 25.00 -12.08 -6.31
N GLY A 42 24.36 -11.44 -5.32
CA GLY A 42 24.97 -10.41 -4.47
C GLY A 42 25.13 -9.03 -5.12
N ARG A 43 24.71 -8.84 -6.38
CA ARG A 43 24.70 -7.53 -7.05
C ARG A 43 23.30 -6.92 -7.02
N GLU A 44 23.21 -5.66 -6.62
CA GLU A 44 21.95 -4.91 -6.70
C GLU A 44 21.56 -4.66 -8.15
N VAL A 45 20.36 -5.08 -8.54
CA VAL A 45 19.82 -4.97 -9.91
C VAL A 45 18.66 -3.98 -10.01
N MET A 46 17.97 -3.70 -8.89
CA MET A 46 16.93 -2.68 -8.83
C MET A 46 16.68 -2.21 -7.38
N ALA A 47 16.27 -0.95 -7.23
CA ALA A 47 15.88 -0.35 -5.95
C ALA A 47 14.57 0.45 -6.08
N PRO A 48 13.43 -0.21 -6.32
CA PRO A 48 12.18 0.49 -6.61
C PRO A 48 11.52 1.06 -5.36
N VAL A 49 10.87 2.21 -5.51
CA VAL A 49 9.96 2.79 -4.52
C VAL A 49 8.54 2.75 -5.07
N LEU A 50 7.64 2.09 -4.37
CA LEU A 50 6.26 1.83 -4.79
C LEU A 50 5.28 2.52 -3.85
N GLY A 51 4.39 3.33 -4.41
CA GLY A 51 3.21 3.83 -3.69
C GLY A 51 2.01 2.95 -4.03
N MET A 52 1.38 2.36 -3.02
CA MET A 52 0.25 1.45 -3.17
C MET A 52 -0.88 1.78 -2.20
N PRO A 53 -2.15 1.71 -2.63
CA PRO A 53 -3.27 1.77 -1.70
C PRO A 53 -3.24 0.58 -0.72
N ALA A 54 -3.96 0.70 0.40
CA ALA A 54 -3.92 -0.32 1.45
C ALA A 54 -4.38 -1.73 0.98
N ALA A 55 -5.24 -1.79 -0.04
CA ALA A 55 -5.49 -2.99 -0.83
C ALA A 55 -5.06 -2.72 -2.27
N GLY A 56 -4.07 -3.44 -2.80
CA GLY A 56 -3.67 -3.22 -4.18
C GLY A 56 -2.48 -4.06 -4.62
N ARG A 57 -2.27 -4.03 -5.95
CA ARG A 57 -1.11 -4.59 -6.67
C ARG A 57 -0.38 -3.45 -7.35
N ALA A 58 0.95 -3.48 -7.32
CA ALA A 58 1.81 -2.66 -8.16
C ALA A 58 2.83 -3.55 -8.86
N GLU A 59 3.23 -3.14 -10.05
CA GLU A 59 4.35 -3.73 -10.78
C GLU A 59 5.29 -2.60 -11.16
N VAL A 60 6.59 -2.84 -10.98
CA VAL A 60 7.64 -1.98 -11.51
C VAL A 60 8.57 -2.83 -12.34
N SER A 61 8.72 -2.42 -13.59
CA SER A 61 9.77 -2.89 -14.48
C SER A 61 10.86 -1.84 -14.54
N ILE A 62 12.10 -2.25 -14.34
CA ILE A 62 13.25 -1.40 -14.64
C ILE A 62 13.90 -1.96 -15.90
N SER A 63 14.03 -1.09 -16.89
CA SER A 63 14.75 -1.36 -18.13
C SER A 63 15.97 -0.45 -18.11
N ASP A 64 17.16 -1.01 -18.02
CA ASP A 64 18.33 -0.32 -18.57
C ASP A 64 18.55 -0.83 -20.01
N SER A 65 19.37 -0.11 -20.77
CA SER A 65 19.66 -0.45 -22.16
C SER A 65 20.71 -1.58 -22.31
N GLU A 66 21.33 -2.03 -21.21
CA GLU A 66 22.56 -2.85 -21.26
C GLU A 66 22.55 -4.13 -20.40
N SER A 67 21.49 -4.40 -19.61
CA SER A 67 21.38 -5.61 -18.79
C SER A 67 20.06 -6.38 -18.99
N ASP A 68 20.01 -7.59 -18.45
CA ASP A 68 18.80 -8.40 -18.39
C ASP A 68 17.73 -7.62 -17.61
N ARG A 69 16.71 -7.10 -18.31
CA ARG A 69 15.64 -6.32 -17.67
C ARG A 69 14.96 -7.15 -16.59
N TYR A 70 14.64 -6.55 -15.45
CA TYR A 70 13.90 -7.22 -14.38
C TYR A 70 12.56 -6.53 -14.13
N THR A 71 11.55 -7.32 -13.77
CA THR A 71 10.24 -6.83 -13.33
C THR A 71 9.95 -7.35 -11.93
N LEU A 72 9.62 -6.45 -11.01
CA LEU A 72 9.14 -6.76 -9.67
C LEU A 72 7.64 -6.49 -9.59
N GLY A 73 6.86 -7.53 -9.29
CA GLY A 73 5.47 -7.44 -8.91
C GLY A 73 5.33 -7.51 -7.40
N VAL A 74 4.54 -6.60 -6.84
CA VAL A 74 4.21 -6.53 -5.42
C VAL A 74 2.71 -6.48 -5.27
N ASN A 75 2.15 -7.43 -4.52
CA ASN A 75 0.72 -7.46 -4.22
C ASN A 75 0.54 -7.51 -2.71
N ARG A 76 -0.23 -6.58 -2.14
CA ARG A 76 -0.55 -6.63 -0.71
C ARG A 76 -1.73 -7.57 -0.51
N MET A 77 -1.48 -8.65 0.23
CA MET A 77 -2.52 -9.57 0.68
C MET A 77 -3.16 -8.95 1.91
N MET A 78 -4.37 -8.40 1.75
CA MET A 78 -5.15 -7.95 2.90
C MET A 78 -5.45 -9.15 3.81
N PRO A 79 -5.36 -8.99 5.13
CA PRO A 79 -5.94 -9.98 6.02
C PRO A 79 -7.44 -10.05 5.72
N GLY A 80 -7.95 -11.26 5.47
CA GLY A 80 -9.40 -11.47 5.40
C GLY A 80 -10.05 -10.92 6.67
N HIS A 81 -11.31 -10.49 6.58
CA HIS A 81 -12.11 -9.85 7.64
C HIS A 81 -12.33 -10.69 8.93
N SER A 82 -11.50 -11.70 9.19
CA SER A 82 -11.57 -12.55 10.35
C SER A 82 -10.85 -11.90 11.51
N GLU A 83 -11.62 -11.64 12.57
CA GLU A 83 -11.18 -11.16 13.89
C GLU A 83 -9.83 -11.78 14.30
N GLY A 84 -8.79 -10.95 14.28
CA GLY A 84 -7.45 -11.37 14.63
C GLY A 84 -6.42 -10.41 14.04
N ASN A 85 -5.38 -10.11 14.80
CA ASN A 85 -4.25 -9.27 14.41
C ASN A 85 -3.38 -10.02 13.37
N VAL A 86 -3.94 -10.31 12.19
CA VAL A 86 -3.25 -11.03 11.12
C VAL A 86 -2.23 -10.05 10.51
N PRO A 87 -0.94 -10.41 10.46
CA PRO A 87 0.09 -9.53 9.91
C PRO A 87 -0.21 -9.23 8.44
N ASP A 88 0.02 -7.98 8.04
CA ASP A 88 0.02 -7.62 6.62
C ASP A 88 1.03 -8.51 5.88
N ARG A 89 0.70 -8.96 4.67
CA ARG A 89 1.64 -9.74 3.85
C ARG A 89 1.78 -9.12 2.49
N LEU A 90 3.01 -9.13 1.98
CA LEU A 90 3.31 -8.86 0.59
C LEU A 90 3.52 -10.17 -0.13
N HIS A 91 2.92 -10.31 -1.30
CA HIS A 91 3.24 -11.31 -2.28
C HIS A 91 4.18 -10.66 -3.31
N LEU A 92 5.40 -11.20 -3.37
CA LEU A 92 6.49 -10.69 -4.20
C LEU A 92 6.74 -11.67 -5.34
N MET A 93 6.78 -11.14 -6.55
CA MET A 93 7.09 -11.90 -7.75
C MET A 93 8.20 -11.17 -8.52
N LEU A 94 9.26 -11.87 -8.90
CA LEU A 94 10.34 -11.33 -9.71
C LEU A 94 10.44 -12.11 -11.01
N TRP A 95 10.57 -11.40 -12.12
CA TRP A 95 10.83 -12.00 -13.42
C TRP A 95 12.10 -11.41 -14.04
N ARG A 96 12.86 -12.26 -14.74
CA ARG A 96 13.79 -11.80 -15.77
C ARG A 96 12.99 -11.52 -17.04
N GLY A 97 12.95 -10.27 -17.44
CA GLY A 97 12.12 -9.74 -18.52
C GLY A 97 10.81 -9.14 -17.98
N SER A 98 9.73 -9.33 -18.73
CA SER A 98 8.39 -8.82 -18.39
C SER A 98 7.63 -9.79 -17.48
N SER A 99 6.60 -9.31 -16.78
CA SER A 99 5.69 -10.16 -16.00
C SER A 99 4.80 -11.09 -16.86
N HIS A 100 4.68 -10.82 -18.17
CA HIS A 100 3.85 -11.60 -19.09
C HIS A 100 4.59 -12.72 -19.82
N SER A 101 5.85 -12.50 -20.18
CA SER A 101 6.61 -13.42 -21.04
C SER A 101 8.03 -13.69 -20.53
N GLY A 102 8.41 -13.09 -19.40
CA GLY A 102 9.71 -13.29 -18.77
C GLY A 102 9.80 -14.60 -18.01
N GLN A 103 11.03 -14.95 -17.61
CA GLN A 103 11.30 -16.11 -16.78
C GLN A 103 11.04 -15.77 -15.30
N PRO A 104 10.18 -16.51 -14.59
CA PRO A 104 9.97 -16.29 -13.15
C PRO A 104 11.24 -16.67 -12.38
N LEU A 105 11.72 -15.73 -11.58
CA LEU A 105 12.90 -15.90 -10.73
C LEU A 105 12.53 -16.15 -9.27
N LEU A 106 11.47 -15.49 -8.78
CA LEU A 106 11.01 -15.58 -7.40
C LEU A 106 9.49 -15.43 -7.35
N ASP A 107 8.84 -16.20 -6.50
CA ASP A 107 7.42 -16.11 -6.13
C ASP A 107 7.31 -16.47 -4.64
N GLN A 108 7.19 -15.46 -3.77
CA GLN A 108 7.25 -15.64 -2.31
C GLN A 108 6.35 -14.65 -1.56
N ALA A 109 5.91 -15.06 -0.38
CA ALA A 109 5.25 -14.17 0.57
C ALA A 109 6.25 -13.60 1.58
N MET A 110 6.08 -12.33 1.94
CA MET A 110 6.83 -11.63 2.98
C MET A 110 5.85 -11.07 4.00
N ASP A 111 5.97 -11.46 5.25
CA ASP A 111 5.21 -10.84 6.34
C ASP A 111 5.70 -9.40 6.55
N VAL A 112 4.78 -8.46 6.62
CA VAL A 112 4.98 -7.04 6.92
C VAL A 112 4.21 -6.72 8.19
N THR A 113 4.92 -6.29 9.23
CA THR A 113 4.26 -5.76 10.42
C THR A 113 4.13 -4.26 10.26
N ALA A 114 2.90 -3.77 10.11
CA ALA A 114 2.61 -2.36 10.26
C ALA A 114 3.03 -1.91 11.67
N ASN A 115 3.96 -0.95 11.75
CA ASN A 115 4.38 -0.23 12.94
C ASN A 115 4.71 -1.10 14.19
N GLY A 116 5.95 -1.55 14.28
CA GLY A 116 6.56 -1.97 15.54
C GLY A 116 8.07 -1.75 15.53
N PRO A 117 8.71 -1.40 16.66
CA PRO A 117 10.15 -1.06 16.76
C PRO A 117 11.12 -2.24 16.49
N SER A 118 10.62 -3.33 15.94
CA SER A 118 11.42 -4.46 15.46
C SER A 118 12.01 -4.10 14.08
N ASN A 119 13.06 -3.28 14.10
CA ASN A 119 13.96 -2.93 12.98
C ASN A 119 14.78 -4.13 12.45
N LYS A 120 14.16 -5.29 12.24
CA LYS A 120 14.84 -6.36 11.49
C LYS A 120 14.55 -6.16 9.99
N PRO A 121 15.58 -5.93 9.16
CA PRO A 121 15.43 -5.95 7.70
C PRO A 121 14.70 -7.23 7.30
N ARG A 122 13.64 -7.10 6.51
CA ARG A 122 12.91 -8.26 6.01
C ARG A 122 13.41 -8.57 4.62
N SER A 123 13.94 -9.77 4.45
CA SER A 123 14.39 -10.26 3.17
C SER A 123 13.78 -11.61 2.86
N VAL A 124 13.44 -11.82 1.59
CA VAL A 124 13.15 -13.14 1.05
C VAL A 124 14.25 -13.51 0.06
N GLU A 125 14.63 -14.78 0.09
CA GLU A 125 15.74 -15.29 -0.70
C GLU A 125 15.35 -16.62 -1.34
N VAL A 126 15.77 -16.81 -2.58
CA VAL A 126 15.63 -18.08 -3.28
C VAL A 126 16.86 -18.32 -4.14
N VAL A 127 17.27 -19.58 -4.25
CA VAL A 127 18.23 -19.99 -5.26
C VAL A 127 17.43 -20.59 -6.41
N ASN A 128 17.33 -19.88 -7.52
CA ASN A 128 16.66 -20.38 -8.71
C ASN A 128 17.66 -21.15 -9.57
N GLY A 129 17.34 -22.41 -9.88
CA GLY A 129 18.16 -23.31 -10.68
C GLY A 129 17.40 -23.80 -11.91
N GLN A 130 17.09 -22.92 -12.86
CA GLN A 130 16.46 -23.30 -14.12
C GLN A 130 17.45 -23.18 -15.30
N GLY A 131 17.46 -24.19 -16.18
CA GLY A 131 18.23 -24.15 -17.43
C GLY A 131 19.75 -24.22 -17.29
N GLY A 132 20.28 -24.67 -16.14
CA GLY A 132 21.72 -24.79 -15.89
C GLY A 132 22.37 -23.53 -15.28
N LEU A 133 21.63 -22.42 -15.19
CA LEU A 133 22.02 -21.24 -14.43
C LEU A 133 21.48 -21.36 -13.00
N ARG A 134 22.34 -21.04 -12.02
CA ARG A 134 21.96 -20.93 -10.61
C ARG A 134 22.12 -19.49 -10.19
N GLU A 135 21.02 -18.86 -9.82
CA GLU A 135 21.01 -17.49 -9.35
C GLU A 135 20.49 -17.41 -7.93
N HIS A 136 21.20 -16.69 -7.08
CA HIS A 136 20.72 -16.31 -5.76
C HIS A 136 19.98 -14.98 -5.85
N VAL A 137 18.67 -15.03 -5.70
CA VAL A 137 17.80 -13.85 -5.69
C VAL A 137 17.51 -13.46 -4.25
N ARG A 138 17.67 -12.17 -3.94
CA ARG A 138 17.36 -11.57 -2.64
C ARG A 138 16.53 -10.32 -2.84
N ILE A 139 15.36 -10.25 -2.20
CA ILE A 139 14.53 -9.03 -2.15
C ILE A 139 14.44 -8.58 -0.72
N GLU A 140 14.86 -7.35 -0.45
CA GLU A 140 14.83 -6.71 0.87
C GLU A 140 13.79 -5.60 0.86
N LEU A 141 12.90 -5.61 1.85
CA LEU A 141 12.03 -4.48 2.16
C LEU A 141 12.80 -3.53 3.08
N VAL A 142 13.19 -2.38 2.53
CA VAL A 142 14.05 -1.40 3.19
C VAL A 142 13.22 -0.50 4.13
N SER A 143 12.06 -0.06 3.66
CA SER A 143 11.15 0.79 4.45
C SER A 143 9.70 0.63 4.03
N VAL A 144 8.80 0.89 4.97
CA VAL A 144 7.35 1.00 4.77
C VAL A 144 6.90 2.27 5.49
N LEU A 145 6.22 3.15 4.76
CA LEU A 145 5.69 4.41 5.28
C LEU A 145 4.23 4.53 4.87
N THR A 146 3.37 4.98 5.78
CA THR A 146 2.02 5.41 5.42
C THR A 146 2.03 6.91 5.21
N VAL A 147 1.61 7.36 4.04
CA VAL A 147 1.50 8.78 3.65
C VAL A 147 0.10 9.08 3.15
N ARG A 148 -0.28 10.36 3.07
CA ARG A 148 -1.54 10.74 2.41
C ARG A 148 -1.38 10.63 0.89
N ALA A 149 -2.38 10.15 0.18
CA ALA A 149 -2.29 9.94 -1.26
C ALA A 149 -2.00 11.22 -2.06
N ASP A 150 -2.41 12.39 -1.58
CA ASP A 150 -2.13 13.70 -2.20
C ASP A 150 -0.67 14.15 -2.04
N SER A 151 0.10 13.47 -1.19
CA SER A 151 1.52 13.73 -0.94
C SER A 151 2.48 12.81 -1.72
N TRP A 152 1.96 11.94 -2.60
CA TRP A 152 2.74 10.99 -3.39
C TRP A 152 2.34 10.98 -4.89
N PRO A 153 3.29 10.88 -5.85
CA PRO A 153 4.74 10.94 -5.65
C PRO A 153 5.17 12.34 -5.19
N PRO A 154 6.29 12.49 -4.46
CA PRO A 154 6.80 13.80 -4.09
C PRO A 154 7.02 14.63 -5.36
N ARG A 155 6.52 15.87 -5.34
CA ARG A 155 6.69 16.85 -6.44
C ARG A 155 8.15 17.25 -6.62
#